data_AF-A0A0P9FNM0-F1
#
_entry.id   AF-A0A0P9FNM0-F1
#
_cell.length_a   1.000
_cell.length_b   1.000
_cell.length_c   1.000
_cell.angle_alpha   90.00
_cell.angle_beta   90.00
_cell.angle_gamma   90.00
#
_symmetry.space_group_name_H-M   'P 1'
#
loop_
_entity.id
_entity.type
_entity.pdbx_description
1 polymer ?
#
loop_
_entity_poly.entity_id
_entity_poly.type
_entity_poly.pdbx_seq_one_letter_code
_entity_poly.pdbx_strand_id
1 'polypeptide(L)'
;MTTAADRARRTKRLRFDAEALKSETAAIVAALMQEYSHVVDKVDLLVRVANREISRDAADDAGIEEVSAALKQVVDVFTAKTKIRLPAFWDLPGMGQVCAAVVRWLYGDDLLSYTDAAFVLFDDAETLRPSTLTQRIRSLIKQGRLTPYIDPRHAQRVLLSEVEQLRLELQAEAQSAPVRDDPD
;
A
#
# COMPACT_ATOMS: atom_id res chain seq x y z
N MET A 1 -3.12 17.36 24.09
CA MET A 1 -3.69 16.10 24.62
C MET A 1 -4.60 15.54 23.57
N THR A 2 -4.20 14.42 22.94
CA THR A 2 -4.93 13.79 21.83
C THR A 2 -5.73 12.63 22.40
N THR A 3 -7.06 12.64 22.21
CA THR A 3 -7.96 11.74 22.93
C THR A 3 -7.93 10.31 22.37
N ALA A 4 -8.36 9.31 23.16
CA ALA A 4 -8.49 7.92 22.72
C ALA A 4 -9.41 7.78 21.47
N ALA A 5 -10.38 8.69 21.31
CA ALA A 5 -11.23 8.78 20.13
C ALA A 5 -10.48 9.27 18.88
N ASP A 6 -9.50 10.16 19.02
CA ASP A 6 -8.61 10.57 17.91
C ASP A 6 -7.64 9.45 17.53
N ARG A 7 -7.21 8.64 18.49
CA ARG A 7 -6.43 7.41 18.23
C ARG A 7 -7.24 6.41 17.42
N ALA A 8 -8.48 6.11 17.83
CA ALA A 8 -9.37 5.18 17.14
C ALA A 8 -9.78 5.64 15.72
N ARG A 9 -9.88 6.97 15.49
CA ARG A 9 -10.09 7.53 14.14
C ARG A 9 -8.86 7.40 13.25
N ARG A 10 -7.65 7.43 13.82
CA ARG A 10 -6.39 7.17 13.10
C ARG A 10 -6.19 5.69 12.78
N THR A 11 -6.59 4.78 13.67
CA THR A 11 -6.46 3.33 13.46
C THR A 11 -7.39 2.77 12.38
N LYS A 12 -8.38 3.55 11.92
CA LYS A 12 -9.39 3.12 10.94
C LYS A 12 -8.98 3.31 9.48
N ARG A 13 -7.78 3.82 9.17
CA ARG A 13 -7.34 4.18 7.81
C ARG A 13 -6.46 3.13 7.09
N LEU A 14 -6.57 1.86 7.47
CA LEU A 14 -5.77 0.76 6.88
C LEU A 14 -6.56 -0.23 6.03
N ARG A 15 -7.82 0.08 5.72
CA ARG A 15 -8.44 -0.37 4.47
C ARG A 15 -8.41 0.82 3.53
N PHE A 16 -8.12 0.60 2.26
CA PHE A 16 -8.61 1.52 1.23
C PHE A 16 -10.14 1.51 1.36
N ASP A 17 -10.69 2.39 2.21
CA ASP A 17 -12.13 2.48 2.46
C ASP A 17 -12.77 3.04 1.18
N ALA A 18 -13.20 2.14 0.30
CA ALA A 18 -13.92 2.46 -0.92
C ALA A 18 -15.17 3.33 -0.65
N GLU A 19 -15.71 3.30 0.57
CA GLU A 19 -16.82 4.14 1.03
C GLU A 19 -16.40 5.55 1.46
N ALA A 20 -15.25 5.72 2.10
CA ALA A 20 -14.71 7.05 2.41
C ALA A 20 -14.26 7.78 1.14
N LEU A 21 -13.79 7.04 0.13
CA LEU A 21 -13.49 7.52 -1.23
C LEU A 21 -14.71 8.12 -1.96
N LYS A 22 -15.92 7.66 -1.64
CA LYS A 22 -17.15 8.02 -2.36
C LYS A 22 -17.77 9.35 -1.91
N SER A 23 -17.60 9.78 -0.65
CA SER A 23 -18.49 10.80 -0.06
C SER A 23 -18.04 12.25 -0.21
N GLU A 24 -16.73 12.56 -0.19
CA GLU A 24 -16.23 13.96 -0.27
C GLU A 24 -15.96 14.44 -1.71
N THR A 25 -16.00 13.53 -2.68
CA THR A 25 -15.54 13.77 -4.06
C THR A 25 -16.61 13.50 -5.12
N ALA A 26 -17.84 13.15 -4.72
CA ALA A 26 -18.84 12.49 -5.57
C ALA A 26 -19.22 13.26 -6.85
N ALA A 27 -19.35 14.59 -6.83
CA ALA A 27 -19.80 15.36 -7.99
C ALA A 27 -18.71 15.62 -9.04
N ILE A 28 -17.47 15.88 -8.59
CA ILE A 28 -16.30 16.08 -9.46
C ILE A 28 -15.80 14.73 -9.97
N VAL A 29 -15.85 13.70 -9.13
CA VAL A 29 -15.58 12.31 -9.52
C VAL A 29 -16.65 11.80 -10.46
N ALA A 30 -17.95 12.07 -10.29
CA ALA A 30 -18.97 11.62 -11.25
C ALA A 30 -18.77 12.21 -12.66
N ALA A 31 -18.37 13.49 -12.76
CA ALA A 31 -18.08 14.13 -14.05
C ALA A 31 -16.80 13.59 -14.71
N LEU A 32 -15.73 13.37 -13.94
CA LEU A 32 -14.50 12.74 -14.42
C LEU A 32 -14.67 11.22 -14.67
N MET A 33 -15.52 10.54 -13.92
CA MET A 33 -15.85 9.11 -14.09
C MET A 33 -16.67 8.87 -15.35
N GLN A 34 -17.39 9.84 -15.90
CA GLN A 34 -18.06 9.67 -17.18
C GLN A 34 -17.09 9.71 -18.37
N GLU A 35 -16.02 10.50 -18.27
CA GLU A 35 -14.97 10.64 -19.29
C GLU A 35 -13.89 9.55 -19.16
N TYR A 36 -13.67 9.02 -17.95
CA TYR A 36 -12.62 8.05 -17.61
C TYR A 36 -13.13 6.79 -16.90
N SER A 37 -14.41 6.41 -17.06
CA SER A 37 -15.02 5.22 -16.43
C SER A 37 -14.17 3.97 -16.60
N HIS A 38 -13.66 3.78 -17.83
CA HIS A 38 -12.79 2.67 -18.19
C HIS A 38 -11.47 2.62 -17.41
N VAL A 39 -10.96 3.75 -16.91
CA VAL A 39 -9.72 3.82 -16.10
C VAL A 39 -10.02 3.51 -14.63
N VAL A 40 -11.21 3.89 -14.13
CA VAL A 40 -11.57 3.66 -12.72
C VAL A 40 -11.72 2.18 -12.41
N ASP A 41 -12.38 1.41 -13.27
CA ASP A 41 -12.50 -0.04 -13.10
C ASP A 41 -11.13 -0.73 -13.10
N LYS A 42 -10.19 -0.22 -13.91
CA LYS A 42 -8.82 -0.71 -13.95
C LYS A 42 -8.08 -0.41 -12.67
N VAL A 43 -8.20 0.80 -12.14
CA VAL A 43 -7.57 1.12 -10.86
C VAL A 43 -8.18 0.37 -9.70
N ASP A 44 -9.49 0.14 -9.68
CA ASP A 44 -10.11 -0.72 -8.68
C ASP A 44 -9.52 -2.13 -8.75
N LEU A 45 -9.39 -2.71 -9.96
CA LEU A 45 -8.70 -3.98 -10.17
C LEU A 45 -7.25 -3.94 -9.63
N LEU A 46 -6.48 -2.91 -9.95
CA LEU A 46 -5.10 -2.77 -9.49
C LEU A 46 -5.01 -2.63 -7.96
N VAL A 47 -5.93 -1.91 -7.32
CA VAL A 47 -6.00 -1.77 -5.87
C VAL A 47 -6.34 -3.10 -5.21
N ARG A 48 -7.29 -3.87 -5.77
CA ARG A 48 -7.63 -5.21 -5.28
C ARG A 48 -6.45 -6.17 -5.38
N VAL A 49 -5.69 -6.12 -6.48
CA VAL A 49 -4.42 -6.86 -6.64
C VAL A 49 -3.39 -6.41 -5.60
N ALA A 50 -3.19 -5.10 -5.43
CA ALA A 50 -2.24 -4.55 -4.46
C ALA A 50 -2.58 -4.89 -3.00
N ASN A 51 -3.88 -5.01 -2.68
CA ASN A 51 -4.40 -5.46 -1.39
C ASN A 51 -4.38 -6.98 -1.22
N ARG A 52 -3.89 -7.72 -2.22
CA ARG A 52 -3.90 -9.20 -2.28
C ARG A 52 -5.29 -9.83 -2.17
N GLU A 53 -6.34 -9.12 -2.56
CA GLU A 53 -7.69 -9.69 -2.67
C GLU A 53 -7.78 -10.67 -3.84
N ILE A 54 -6.84 -10.55 -4.79
CA ILE A 54 -6.67 -11.47 -5.91
C ILE A 54 -5.33 -12.18 -5.73
N SER A 55 -5.37 -13.49 -5.46
CA SER A 55 -4.16 -14.31 -5.32
C SER A 55 -3.51 -14.55 -6.68
N ARG A 56 -2.19 -14.42 -6.75
CA ARG A 56 -1.42 -14.70 -7.96
C ARG A 56 -1.45 -16.18 -8.33
N ASP A 57 -1.44 -17.06 -7.35
CA ASP A 57 -1.43 -18.52 -7.54
C ASP A 57 -2.77 -19.05 -8.05
N ALA A 58 -3.85 -18.30 -7.81
CA ALA A 58 -5.19 -18.64 -8.26
C ALA A 58 -5.56 -17.99 -9.61
N ALA A 59 -4.72 -17.10 -10.13
CA ALA A 59 -4.96 -16.41 -11.40
C ALA A 59 -4.49 -17.27 -12.58
N ASP A 60 -5.36 -17.43 -13.57
CA ASP A 60 -5.04 -18.02 -14.86
C ASP A 60 -4.35 -17.01 -15.79
N ASP A 61 -3.89 -17.49 -16.95
CA ASP A 61 -3.20 -16.66 -17.95
C ASP A 61 -4.04 -15.46 -18.40
N ALA A 62 -5.36 -15.64 -18.51
CA ALA A 62 -6.29 -14.57 -18.87
C ALA A 62 -6.36 -13.48 -17.79
N GLY A 63 -6.46 -13.85 -16.51
CA GLY A 63 -6.46 -12.90 -15.40
C GLY A 63 -5.14 -12.15 -15.25
N ILE A 64 -4.01 -12.81 -15.51
CA ILE A 64 -2.69 -12.17 -15.50
C ILE A 64 -2.59 -11.14 -16.63
N GLU A 65 -3.06 -11.49 -17.84
CA GLU A 65 -3.07 -10.58 -18.99
C GLU A 65 -3.99 -9.38 -18.75
N GLU A 66 -5.15 -9.58 -18.14
CA GLU A 66 -6.07 -8.51 -17.75
C GLU A 66 -5.41 -7.51 -16.80
N VAL A 67 -4.77 -7.99 -15.73
CA VAL A 67 -4.07 -7.14 -14.75
C VAL A 67 -2.90 -6.40 -15.40
N SER A 68 -2.13 -7.06 -16.26
CA SER A 68 -1.03 -6.45 -17.02
C SER A 68 -1.52 -5.34 -17.96
N ALA A 69 -2.61 -5.59 -18.69
CA ALA A 69 -3.23 -4.61 -19.58
C ALA A 69 -3.81 -3.43 -18.80
N ALA A 70 -4.44 -3.68 -17.65
CA ALA A 70 -4.94 -2.64 -16.75
C ALA A 70 -3.79 -1.75 -16.24
N LEU A 71 -2.69 -2.36 -15.78
CA LEU A 71 -1.50 -1.63 -15.32
C LEU A 71 -0.94 -0.72 -16.41
N LYS A 72 -0.77 -1.25 -17.62
CA LYS A 72 -0.26 -0.47 -18.75
C LYS A 72 -1.15 0.75 -19.05
N GLN A 73 -2.46 0.53 -19.14
CA GLN A 73 -3.39 1.61 -19.46
C GLN A 73 -3.42 2.69 -18.37
N VAL A 74 -3.33 2.30 -17.10
CA VAL A 74 -3.22 3.24 -15.99
C VAL A 74 -1.92 4.03 -16.09
N VAL A 75 -0.77 3.38 -16.25
CA VAL A 75 0.53 4.06 -16.40
C VAL A 75 0.55 5.00 -17.62
N ASP A 76 -0.02 4.59 -18.75
CA ASP A 76 -0.11 5.41 -19.96
C ASP A 76 -0.91 6.70 -19.68
N VAL A 77 -2.02 6.62 -18.94
CA VAL A 77 -2.82 7.79 -18.53
C VAL A 77 -2.05 8.71 -17.58
N PHE A 78 -1.33 8.16 -16.60
CA PHE A 78 -0.55 8.94 -15.63
C PHE A 78 0.70 9.58 -16.23
N THR A 79 1.28 8.98 -17.27
CA THR A 79 2.49 9.47 -17.94
C THR A 79 2.20 10.31 -19.18
N ALA A 80 0.97 10.25 -19.70
CA ALA A 80 0.52 11.13 -20.78
C ALA A 80 0.63 12.59 -20.33
N LYS A 81 1.36 13.40 -21.10
CA LYS A 81 1.58 14.85 -20.87
C LYS A 81 0.30 15.71 -20.90
N THR A 82 -0.86 15.08 -21.03
CA THR A 82 -2.17 15.72 -20.97
C THR A 82 -2.43 16.26 -19.57
N LYS A 83 -3.03 17.46 -19.48
CA LYS A 83 -3.41 18.15 -18.23
C LYS A 83 -4.59 17.46 -17.52
N ILE A 84 -4.58 16.13 -17.45
CA ILE A 84 -5.61 15.37 -16.77
C ILE A 84 -5.40 15.63 -15.27
N ARG A 85 -6.31 16.40 -14.67
CA ARG A 85 -6.37 16.52 -13.21
C ARG A 85 -6.99 15.25 -12.69
N LEU A 86 -6.14 14.30 -12.32
CA LEU A 86 -6.58 13.14 -11.57
C LEU A 86 -7.10 13.62 -10.19
N PRO A 87 -8.12 12.96 -9.62
CA PRO A 87 -8.56 13.28 -8.28
C PRO A 87 -7.38 13.25 -7.31
N ALA A 88 -7.30 14.18 -6.34
CA ALA A 88 -6.13 14.33 -5.47
C ALA A 88 -5.72 13.06 -4.71
N PHE A 89 -6.64 12.09 -4.55
CA PHE A 89 -6.32 10.78 -3.97
C PHE A 89 -5.47 9.87 -4.86
N TRP A 90 -5.41 10.14 -6.17
CA TRP A 90 -4.58 9.44 -7.17
C TRP A 90 -3.20 10.09 -7.33
N ASP A 91 -3.10 11.38 -6.99
CA ASP A 91 -1.92 12.23 -7.19
C ASP A 91 -0.91 12.16 -6.02
N LEU A 92 -1.26 11.39 -4.98
CA LEU A 92 -0.45 11.16 -3.79
C LEU A 92 0.43 9.90 -3.96
N PRO A 93 1.52 9.73 -3.17
CA PRO A 93 2.48 8.63 -3.27
C PRO A 93 1.90 7.19 -3.26
N GLY A 94 0.60 7.01 -3.04
CA GLY A 94 -0.11 5.73 -3.09
C GLY A 94 -0.21 5.08 -4.46
N MET A 95 -0.42 5.80 -5.57
CA MET A 95 -0.59 5.12 -6.87
C MET A 95 0.72 4.48 -7.36
N GLY A 96 1.86 5.14 -7.13
CA GLY A 96 3.18 4.54 -7.41
C GLY A 96 3.40 3.24 -6.62
N GLN A 97 2.90 3.17 -5.38
CA GLN A 97 2.95 1.97 -4.55
C GLN A 97 1.99 0.88 -5.02
N VAL A 98 0.77 1.24 -5.44
CA VAL A 98 -0.19 0.30 -6.06
C VAL A 98 0.44 -0.31 -7.29
N CYS A 99 0.98 0.49 -8.22
CA CYS A 99 1.68 0.00 -9.39
C CYS A 99 2.87 -0.91 -9.03
N ALA A 100 3.68 -0.54 -8.04
CA ALA A 100 4.80 -1.37 -7.59
C ALA A 100 4.34 -2.71 -7.00
N ALA A 101 3.24 -2.72 -6.24
CA ALA A 101 2.65 -3.95 -5.69
C ALA A 101 2.07 -4.85 -6.79
N VAL A 102 1.39 -4.28 -7.77
CA VAL A 102 0.89 -5.01 -8.95
C VAL A 102 2.04 -5.60 -9.77
N VAL A 103 3.12 -4.84 -9.99
CA VAL A 103 4.30 -5.34 -10.71
C VAL A 103 4.89 -6.55 -10.00
N ARG A 104 5.04 -6.51 -8.66
CA ARG A 104 5.49 -7.67 -7.89
C ARG A 104 4.54 -8.86 -8.03
N TRP A 105 3.23 -8.62 -7.96
CA TRP A 105 2.21 -9.64 -8.17
C TRP A 105 2.35 -10.30 -9.56
N LEU A 106 2.53 -9.51 -10.61
CA LEU A 106 2.72 -10.02 -11.98
C LEU A 106 3.96 -10.93 -12.09
N TYR A 107 5.05 -10.55 -11.45
CA TYR A 107 6.31 -11.31 -11.45
C TYR A 107 6.34 -12.48 -10.46
N GLY A 108 5.34 -12.61 -9.58
CA GLY A 108 5.40 -13.56 -8.46
C GLY A 108 6.56 -13.26 -7.50
N ASP A 109 6.97 -12.00 -7.37
CA ASP A 109 8.07 -11.58 -6.51
C ASP A 109 7.53 -11.26 -5.10
N ASP A 110 7.70 -12.22 -4.19
CA ASP A 110 7.32 -12.06 -2.78
C ASP A 110 8.38 -11.32 -1.94
N LEU A 111 9.41 -10.76 -2.57
CA LEU A 111 10.42 -9.98 -1.86
C LEU A 111 10.12 -8.48 -1.92
N LEU A 112 10.24 -7.83 -0.78
CA LEU A 112 10.14 -6.38 -0.65
C LEU A 112 11.51 -5.76 -0.47
N SER A 113 11.72 -4.60 -1.10
CA SER A 113 12.80 -3.71 -0.69
C SER A 113 12.57 -3.21 0.75
N TYR A 114 13.62 -2.76 1.44
CA TYR A 114 13.45 -2.20 2.80
C TYR A 114 12.55 -0.97 2.83
N THR A 115 12.53 -0.16 1.77
CA THR A 115 11.61 0.97 1.68
C THR A 115 10.17 0.49 1.57
N ASP A 116 9.89 -0.49 0.72
CA ASP A 116 8.53 -1.04 0.56
C ASP A 116 8.05 -1.73 1.84
N ALA A 117 8.92 -2.51 2.49
CA ALA A 117 8.62 -3.15 3.77
C ALA A 117 8.26 -2.12 4.85
N ALA A 118 8.94 -0.96 4.85
CA ALA A 118 8.64 0.12 5.79
C ALA A 118 7.27 0.75 5.53
N PHE A 119 6.86 0.88 4.26
CA PHE A 119 5.52 1.36 3.90
C PHE A 119 4.41 0.40 4.33
N VAL A 120 4.69 -0.90 4.38
CA VAL A 120 3.74 -1.89 4.90
C VAL A 120 3.64 -1.80 6.44
N LEU A 121 4.76 -1.56 7.13
CA LEU A 121 4.84 -1.64 8.60
C LEU A 121 4.50 -0.34 9.33
N PHE A 122 4.76 0.82 8.74
CA PHE A 122 4.70 2.09 9.46
C PHE A 122 3.72 3.08 8.83
N ASP A 123 2.73 3.51 9.61
CA ASP A 123 1.71 4.48 9.18
C ASP A 123 2.30 5.87 8.85
N ASP A 124 3.48 6.20 9.38
CA ASP A 124 4.15 7.48 9.12
C ASP A 124 5.10 7.44 7.90
N ALA A 125 5.17 6.31 7.19
CA ALA A 125 6.19 6.07 6.16
C ALA A 125 6.19 7.11 5.03
N GLU A 126 5.02 7.61 4.63
CA GLU A 126 4.86 8.64 3.58
C GLU A 126 5.54 9.97 3.91
N THR A 127 5.73 10.26 5.19
CA THR A 127 6.33 11.51 5.65
C THR A 127 7.84 11.41 5.89
N LEU A 128 8.38 10.19 5.80
CA LEU A 128 9.77 9.90 6.14
C LEU A 128 10.66 9.82 4.91
N ARG A 129 11.94 10.17 5.10
CA ARG A 129 12.95 10.01 4.06
C ARG A 129 13.26 8.53 3.84
N PRO A 130 13.62 8.10 2.61
CA PRO A 130 13.96 6.71 2.31
C PRO A 130 15.06 6.12 3.20
N SER A 131 16.05 6.93 3.61
CA SER A 131 17.12 6.49 4.52
C SER A 131 16.60 6.13 5.91
N THR A 132 15.63 6.90 6.43
CA THR A 132 14.98 6.64 7.72
C THR A 132 14.16 5.36 7.67
N LEU A 133 13.39 5.16 6.61
CA LEU A 133 12.63 3.93 6.36
C LEU A 133 13.56 2.69 6.36
N THR A 134 14.63 2.77 5.58
CA THR A 134 15.64 1.71 5.49
C THR A 134 16.27 1.40 6.84
N GLN A 135 16.58 2.43 7.64
CA GLN A 135 17.18 2.24 8.97
C GLN A 135 16.22 1.57 9.95
N ARG A 136 14.91 1.89 9.91
CA ARG A 136 13.91 1.23 10.74
C ARG A 136 13.81 -0.27 10.45
N ILE A 137 13.80 -0.66 9.17
CA ILE A 137 13.83 -2.09 8.79
C ILE A 137 15.12 -2.77 9.24
N ARG A 138 16.28 -2.13 9.07
CA ARG A 138 17.55 -2.66 9.59
C ARG A 138 17.53 -2.87 11.09
N SER A 139 16.88 -1.99 11.85
CA SER A 139 16.71 -2.17 13.29
C SER A 139 15.85 -3.40 13.63
N LEU A 140 14.74 -3.61 12.91
CA LEU A 140 13.91 -4.81 13.09
C LEU A 140 14.67 -6.10 12.77
N ILE A 141 15.50 -6.08 11.72
CA ILE A 141 16.39 -7.21 11.38
C ILE A 141 17.40 -7.47 12.50
N LYS A 142 18.06 -6.43 13.03
CA LYS A 142 19.01 -6.56 14.15
C LYS A 142 18.36 -7.11 15.41
N GLN A 143 17.07 -6.83 15.61
CA GLN A 143 16.26 -7.35 16.72
C GLN A 143 15.78 -8.78 16.47
N GLY A 144 16.05 -9.38 15.30
CA GLY A 144 15.58 -10.71 14.92
C GLY A 144 14.10 -10.79 14.56
N ARG A 145 13.44 -9.65 14.28
CA ARG A 145 12.01 -9.61 13.92
C ARG A 145 11.74 -9.78 12.43
N LEU A 146 12.76 -9.63 11.58
CA LEU A 146 12.69 -9.84 10.13
C LEU A 146 13.95 -10.55 9.65
N THR A 147 13.82 -11.42 8.66
CA THR A 147 14.95 -12.12 8.06
C THR A 147 15.43 -11.36 6.82
N PRO A 148 16.71 -10.95 6.73
CA PRO A 148 17.22 -10.32 5.52
C PRO A 148 17.39 -11.38 4.42
N TYR A 149 16.80 -11.13 3.27
CA TYR A 149 17.14 -11.85 2.05
C TYR A 149 18.43 -11.27 1.47
N ILE A 150 19.50 -12.08 1.48
CA ILE A 150 20.82 -11.68 1.02
C ILE A 150 21.09 -12.31 -0.34
N ASP A 151 21.00 -11.49 -1.39
CA ASP A 151 21.50 -11.82 -2.71
C ASP A 151 22.54 -10.76 -3.12
N PRO A 152 23.78 -11.16 -3.47
CA PRO A 152 24.84 -10.21 -3.84
C PRO A 152 24.53 -9.39 -5.11
N ARG A 153 23.52 -9.77 -5.90
CA ARG A 153 23.11 -9.07 -7.12
C ARG A 153 21.89 -8.17 -6.93
N HIS A 154 21.18 -8.31 -5.82
CA HIS A 154 19.94 -7.58 -5.57
C HIS A 154 20.07 -6.65 -4.37
N ALA A 155 19.26 -5.58 -4.37
CA ALA A 155 19.16 -4.70 -3.21
C ALA A 155 18.71 -5.49 -1.97
N GLN A 156 19.01 -4.98 -0.78
CA GLN A 156 18.61 -5.60 0.48
C GLN A 156 17.08 -5.74 0.55
N ARG A 157 16.61 -6.99 0.72
CA ARG A 157 15.20 -7.34 0.68
C ARG A 157 14.77 -8.15 1.90
N VAL A 158 13.46 -8.26 2.11
CA VAL A 158 12.80 -9.10 3.12
C VAL A 158 11.59 -9.79 2.48
N LEU A 159 11.14 -10.90 3.06
CA LEU A 159 9.94 -11.60 2.59
C LEU A 159 8.68 -10.80 2.96
N LEU A 160 7.77 -10.63 2.00
CA LEU A 160 6.50 -9.93 2.20
C LEU A 160 5.63 -10.61 3.25
N SER A 161 5.60 -11.94 3.30
CA SER A 161 4.86 -12.70 4.33
C SER A 161 5.36 -12.43 5.75
N GLU A 162 6.68 -12.37 5.96
CA GLU A 162 7.26 -12.02 7.27
C GLU A 162 6.89 -10.59 7.68
N VAL A 163 6.91 -9.65 6.72
CA VAL A 163 6.53 -8.25 6.95
C VAL A 163 5.05 -8.13 7.32
N GLU A 164 4.16 -8.85 6.64
CA GLU A 164 2.73 -8.88 6.94
C GLU A 164 2.44 -9.49 8.32
N GLN A 165 3.09 -10.60 8.64
CA GLN A 165 2.97 -11.23 9.96
C GLN A 165 3.41 -10.26 11.06
N LEU A 166 4.57 -9.62 10.89
CA LEU A 166 5.09 -8.65 11.84
C LEU A 166 4.14 -7.45 12.01
N ARG A 167 3.49 -7.00 10.94
CA ARG A 167 2.48 -5.94 11.02
C ARG A 167 1.30 -6.34 11.91
N LEU A 168 0.80 -7.56 11.75
CA LEU A 168 -0.31 -8.08 12.57
C LEU A 168 0.10 -8.20 14.04
N GLU A 169 1.32 -8.68 14.32
CA GLU A 169 1.88 -8.74 15.66
C GLU A 169 1.94 -7.35 16.31
N LEU A 170 2.48 -6.35 15.60
CA LEU A 170 2.55 -4.97 16.08
C LEU A 170 1.17 -4.36 16.34
N GLN A 171 0.18 -4.67 15.50
CA GLN A 171 -1.20 -4.23 15.70
C GLN A 171 -1.83 -4.89 16.95
N ALA A 172 -1.59 -6.18 17.17
CA ALA A 172 -2.05 -6.89 18.35
C ALA A 172 -1.38 -6.38 19.64
N GLU A 173 -0.07 -6.12 19.60
CA GLU A 173 0.69 -5.49 20.70
C GLU A 173 0.11 -4.11 21.06
N ALA A 174 -0.19 -3.28 20.06
CA ALA A 174 -0.77 -1.95 20.25
C ALA A 174 -2.19 -1.99 20.85
N GLN A 175 -2.97 -3.03 20.55
CA GLN A 175 -4.31 -3.25 21.11
C GLN A 175 -4.27 -3.86 22.53
N SER A 176 -3.22 -4.61 22.85
CA SER A 176 -3.06 -5.30 24.14
C SER A 176 -2.33 -4.46 25.20
N ALA A 177 -1.76 -3.32 24.81
CA ALA A 177 -1.12 -2.41 25.74
C ALA A 177 -2.16 -1.83 26.72
N PRO A 178 -2.06 -2.11 28.04
CA PRO A 178 -2.98 -1.55 29.01
C PRO A 178 -2.90 -0.03 28.94
N VAL A 179 -4.07 0.61 28.94
CA VAL A 179 -4.19 2.02 29.29
C VAL A 179 -3.52 2.14 30.65
N ARG A 180 -2.35 2.77 30.71
CA ARG A 180 -1.80 3.20 31.99
C ARG A 180 -2.85 4.11 32.58
N ASP A 181 -3.55 3.63 33.61
CA ASP A 181 -4.21 4.51 34.55
C ASP A 181 -3.10 5.41 35.09
N ASP A 182 -3.06 6.65 34.61
CA ASP A 182 -2.27 7.71 35.24
C ASP A 182 -2.87 7.87 36.65
N PRO A 183 -2.11 7.62 37.73
CA PRO A 183 -2.54 8.04 39.05
C PRO A 183 -2.28 9.55 39.17
N ASP A 184 -3.39 10.30 39.25
CA ASP A 184 -3.61 11.68 39.71
C ASP A 184 -2.78 12.83 39.12
#